data_AF-A0A979H4N8-F1
#
_entry.id   AF-A0A979H4N8-F1
#
_cell.length_a   1.000
_cell.length_b   1.000
_cell.length_c   1.000
_cell.angle_alpha   90.00
_cell.angle_beta   90.00
_cell.angle_gamma   90.00
#
_symmetry.space_group_name_H-M   'P 1'
#
loop_
_entity.id
_entity.type
_entity.pdbx_description
1 polymer ?
#
loop_
_entity_poly.entity_id
_entity_poly.type
_entity_poly.pdbx_seq_one_letter_code
_entity_poly.pdbx_strand_id
1 'polypeptide(L)'
;MEITFDQIKELTEIVTSKDWVDYVTSIGSLISSVAIILLTCYIFFKTPNQTARSKVYEKEVDLLYKAFDCFCLFSDAVGLYASNKHRKYTTLSDPGSKPLEEGFSDKEKQSSEKVYPAFEKQNMASSLLQSIGAFEPKKCVDSYKEKTVELRKLIIDFETSDESPNTEKCKEISGKIEKIRNELDTIKDSFFNKIRDFKDEIKKQI
;
A
#
# COMPACT_ATOMS: atom_id res chain seq x y z
N MET A 1 -21.24 -43.49 -79.49
CA MET A 1 -21.85 -42.17 -79.28
C MET A 1 -20.68 -41.23 -79.07
N GLU A 2 -20.19 -40.65 -80.17
CA GLU A 2 -19.03 -39.74 -80.14
C GLU A 2 -19.50 -38.41 -79.57
N ILE A 3 -18.92 -38.03 -78.44
CA ILE A 3 -19.13 -36.71 -77.84
C ILE A 3 -18.52 -35.72 -78.83
N THR A 4 -19.33 -34.91 -79.48
CA THR A 4 -18.87 -33.94 -80.47
C THR A 4 -18.12 -32.80 -79.78
N PHE A 5 -17.11 -32.26 -80.46
CA PHE A 5 -16.26 -31.18 -79.96
C PHE A 5 -17.07 -29.99 -79.44
N ASP A 6 -18.23 -29.70 -80.04
CA ASP A 6 -19.14 -28.65 -79.59
C ASP A 6 -19.77 -28.93 -78.22
N GLN A 7 -20.09 -30.18 -77.90
CA GLN A 7 -20.58 -30.56 -76.57
C GLN A 7 -19.47 -30.43 -75.51
N ILE A 8 -18.23 -30.77 -75.87
CA ILE A 8 -17.07 -30.59 -74.98
C ILE A 8 -16.80 -29.10 -74.76
N LYS A 9 -16.94 -28.28 -75.81
CA LYS A 9 -16.78 -26.82 -75.74
C LYS A 9 -17.85 -26.17 -74.87
N GLU A 10 -19.11 -26.55 -75.03
CA GLU A 10 -20.24 -26.03 -74.25
C GLU A 10 -20.14 -26.43 -72.78
N LEU A 11 -19.76 -27.68 -72.48
CA LEU A 11 -19.44 -28.12 -71.11
C LEU A 11 -18.26 -27.37 -70.51
N THR A 12 -17.23 -27.10 -71.31
CA THR A 12 -16.07 -26.33 -70.85
C THR A 12 -16.45 -24.87 -70.59
N GLU A 13 -17.30 -24.27 -71.41
CA GLU A 13 -17.75 -22.89 -71.25
C GLU A 13 -18.63 -22.72 -69.99
N ILE A 14 -19.52 -23.68 -69.71
CA ILE A 14 -20.34 -23.73 -68.49
C ILE A 14 -19.49 -23.96 -67.23
N VAL A 15 -18.44 -24.77 -67.32
CA VAL A 15 -17.51 -25.02 -66.19
C VAL A 15 -16.51 -23.86 -66.00
N THR A 16 -16.20 -23.13 -67.08
CA THR A 16 -15.25 -22.01 -67.09
C THR A 16 -15.91 -20.68 -66.77
N SER A 17 -17.24 -20.56 -66.90
CA SER A 17 -18.03 -19.44 -66.36
C SER A 17 -18.14 -19.53 -64.84
N LYS A 18 -17.01 -19.60 -64.15
CA LYS A 18 -16.99 -19.38 -62.71
C LYS A 18 -17.36 -17.93 -62.47
N ASP A 19 -18.52 -17.74 -61.85
CA ASP A 19 -18.99 -16.44 -61.46
C ASP A 19 -17.95 -15.82 -60.51
N TRP A 20 -17.64 -14.53 -60.70
CA TRP A 20 -16.66 -13.81 -59.86
C TRP A 20 -16.99 -13.92 -58.36
N VAL A 21 -18.27 -14.14 -58.05
CA VAL A 21 -18.80 -14.42 -56.71
C VAL A 21 -18.16 -15.66 -56.08
N ASP A 22 -17.97 -16.77 -56.81
CA ASP A 22 -17.40 -18.02 -56.28
C ASP A 22 -15.93 -17.86 -55.85
N TYR A 23 -15.19 -17.01 -56.58
CA TYR A 23 -13.83 -16.64 -56.22
C TYR A 23 -13.80 -15.73 -54.98
N VAL A 24 -14.71 -14.76 -54.89
CA VAL A 24 -14.82 -13.86 -53.74
C VAL A 24 -15.25 -14.61 -52.48
N THR A 25 -16.17 -15.58 -52.57
CA THR A 25 -16.57 -16.41 -51.42
C THR A 25 -15.45 -17.35 -50.98
N SER A 26 -14.73 -17.98 -51.91
CA SER A 26 -13.59 -18.85 -51.55
C SER A 26 -12.45 -18.06 -50.92
N ILE A 27 -12.02 -16.96 -51.56
CA ILE A 27 -10.93 -16.11 -51.06
C ILE A 27 -11.36 -15.39 -49.78
N GLY A 28 -12.60 -14.91 -49.72
CA GLY A 28 -13.17 -14.27 -48.53
C GLY A 28 -13.25 -15.21 -47.33
N SER A 29 -13.61 -16.49 -47.53
CA SER A 29 -13.61 -17.49 -46.46
C SER A 29 -12.20 -17.78 -45.93
N LEU A 30 -11.20 -17.81 -46.81
CA LEU A 30 -9.78 -17.97 -46.44
C LEU A 30 -9.27 -16.76 -45.65
N ILE A 31 -9.54 -15.54 -46.13
CA ILE A 31 -9.14 -14.30 -45.44
C ILE A 31 -9.82 -14.21 -44.07
N SER A 32 -11.12 -14.53 -43.99
CA SER A 32 -11.87 -14.55 -42.73
C SER A 32 -11.26 -15.54 -41.74
N SER A 33 -10.94 -16.76 -42.19
CA SER A 33 -10.34 -17.80 -41.35
C SER A 33 -8.96 -17.38 -40.83
N VAL A 34 -8.12 -16.82 -41.71
CA VAL A 34 -6.79 -16.31 -41.34
C VAL A 34 -6.90 -15.12 -40.37
N ALA A 35 -7.84 -14.20 -40.60
CA ALA A 35 -8.08 -13.07 -39.71
C ALA A 35 -8.54 -13.51 -38.31
N ILE A 36 -9.42 -14.52 -38.23
CA ILE A 36 -9.85 -15.10 -36.95
C ILE A 36 -8.67 -15.74 -36.22
N ILE A 37 -7.83 -16.50 -36.92
CA ILE A 37 -6.63 -17.13 -36.32
C ILE A 37 -5.67 -16.05 -35.78
N LEU A 38 -5.39 -15.01 -36.56
CA LEU A 38 -4.53 -13.90 -36.12
C LEU A 38 -5.11 -13.15 -34.92
N LEU A 39 -6.43 -12.88 -34.91
CA LEU A 39 -7.10 -12.23 -33.79
C LEU A 39 -7.04 -13.10 -32.53
N THR A 40 -7.25 -14.41 -32.68
CA THR A 40 -7.22 -15.36 -31.58
C THR A 40 -5.82 -15.49 -31.01
N CYS A 41 -4.78 -15.55 -31.86
CA CYS A 41 -3.38 -15.50 -31.43
C CYS A 41 -3.07 -14.19 -30.71
N TYR A 42 -3.49 -13.05 -31.25
CA TYR A 42 -3.29 -11.74 -30.62
C TYR A 42 -3.91 -11.67 -29.22
N ILE A 43 -5.16 -12.12 -29.07
CA ILE A 43 -5.85 -12.19 -27.79
C ILE A 43 -5.11 -13.17 -26.86
N PHE A 44 -4.78 -14.37 -27.34
CA PHE A 44 -4.11 -15.40 -26.55
C PHE A 44 -2.73 -14.96 -26.02
N PHE A 45 -1.97 -14.16 -26.77
CA PHE A 45 -0.70 -13.59 -26.31
C PHE A 45 -0.88 -12.36 -25.41
N LYS A 46 -1.97 -11.58 -25.57
CA LYS A 46 -2.19 -10.33 -24.83
C LYS A 46 -2.94 -10.52 -23.49
N THR A 47 -3.94 -11.40 -23.45
CA THR A 47 -4.75 -11.69 -22.26
C THR A 47 -3.97 -12.21 -21.06
N PRO A 48 -3.01 -13.15 -21.17
CA PRO A 48 -2.23 -13.59 -20.02
C PRO A 48 -1.36 -12.46 -19.44
N ASN A 49 -0.82 -11.57 -20.27
CA ASN A 49 -0.06 -10.41 -19.81
C ASN A 49 -0.93 -9.39 -19.07
N GLN A 50 -2.15 -9.13 -19.54
CA GLN A 50 -3.10 -8.26 -18.84
C GLN A 50 -3.58 -8.88 -17.52
N THR A 51 -3.86 -10.19 -17.51
CA THR A 51 -4.29 -10.92 -16.30
C THR A 51 -3.17 -10.99 -15.26
N ALA A 52 -1.93 -11.25 -15.69
CA ALA A 52 -0.77 -11.25 -14.81
C ALA A 52 -0.51 -9.86 -14.20
N ARG A 53 -0.58 -8.79 -15.00
CA ARG A 53 -0.46 -7.40 -14.51
C ARG A 53 -1.54 -7.06 -13.50
N SER A 54 -2.79 -7.43 -13.75
CA SER A 54 -3.90 -7.20 -12.81
C SER A 54 -3.70 -7.92 -11.48
N LYS A 55 -3.19 -9.15 -11.49
CA LYS A 55 -2.91 -9.91 -10.26
C LYS A 55 -1.73 -9.35 -9.47
N VAL A 56 -0.69 -8.86 -10.15
CA VAL A 56 0.44 -8.18 -9.50
C VAL A 56 -0.04 -6.90 -8.82
N TYR A 57 -0.86 -6.10 -9.53
CA TYR A 57 -1.48 -4.89 -8.97
C TYR A 57 -2.30 -5.18 -7.70
N GLU A 58 -3.22 -6.16 -7.76
CA GLU A 58 -4.05 -6.52 -6.61
C GLU A 58 -3.18 -6.90 -5.40
N LYS A 59 -2.09 -7.64 -5.64
CA LYS A 59 -1.17 -8.05 -4.59
C LYS A 59 -0.36 -6.89 -4.02
N GLU A 60 0.11 -5.96 -4.85
CA GLU A 60 0.83 -4.76 -4.40
C GLU A 60 -0.07 -3.85 -3.55
N VAL A 61 -1.33 -3.67 -3.95
CA VAL A 61 -2.32 -2.91 -3.19
C VAL A 61 -2.65 -3.60 -1.86
N ASP A 62 -2.82 -4.93 -1.84
CA ASP A 62 -3.02 -5.70 -0.61
C ASP A 62 -1.83 -5.55 0.36
N LEU A 63 -0.60 -5.64 -0.15
CA LEU A 63 0.61 -5.43 0.65
C LEU A 63 0.72 -4.00 1.17
N LEU A 64 0.32 -3.00 0.37
CA LEU A 64 0.27 -1.60 0.77
C LEU A 64 -0.69 -1.39 1.96
N TYR A 65 -1.89 -1.98 1.89
CA TYR A 65 -2.86 -1.90 2.98
C TYR A 65 -2.40 -2.65 4.23
N LYS A 66 -1.79 -3.83 4.08
CA LYS A 66 -1.18 -4.55 5.22
C LYS A 66 -0.09 -3.73 5.90
N ALA A 67 0.74 -3.03 5.12
CA ALA A 67 1.77 -2.15 5.68
C ALA A 67 1.15 -0.96 6.42
N PHE A 68 0.10 -0.36 5.86
CA PHE A 68 -0.66 0.70 6.49
C PHE A 68 -1.23 0.25 7.84
N ASP A 69 -1.91 -0.89 7.89
CA ASP A 69 -2.49 -1.44 9.13
C ASP A 69 -1.42 -1.70 10.20
N CYS A 70 -0.28 -2.28 9.79
CA CYS A 70 0.85 -2.49 10.70
C CYS A 70 1.40 -1.18 11.27
N PHE A 71 1.51 -0.14 10.43
CA PHE A 71 1.93 1.17 10.89
C PHE A 71 0.92 1.81 11.83
N CYS A 72 -0.38 1.71 11.54
CA CYS A 72 -1.45 2.20 12.41
C CYS A 72 -1.35 1.57 13.81
N LEU A 73 -1.25 0.24 13.89
CA LEU A 73 -1.09 -0.47 15.17
C LEU A 73 0.14 -0.01 15.96
N PHE A 74 1.25 0.26 15.28
CA PHE A 74 2.44 0.81 15.91
C PHE A 74 2.21 2.24 16.42
N SER A 75 1.67 3.11 15.56
CA SER A 75 1.41 4.52 15.89
C SER A 75 0.39 4.68 17.01
N ASP A 76 -0.61 3.80 17.11
CA ASP A 76 -1.60 3.82 18.18
C ASP A 76 -0.99 3.47 19.53
N ALA A 77 -0.14 2.44 19.58
CA ALA A 77 0.56 2.06 20.80
C ALA A 77 1.50 3.20 21.29
N VAL A 78 2.24 3.81 20.37
CA VAL A 78 3.13 4.94 20.67
C VAL A 78 2.34 6.18 21.07
N GLY A 79 1.26 6.49 20.35
CA GLY A 79 0.41 7.65 20.62
C GLY A 79 -0.26 7.58 21.99
N LEU A 80 -0.75 6.40 22.38
CA LEU A 80 -1.32 6.20 23.71
C LEU A 80 -0.27 6.36 24.81
N TYR A 81 0.92 5.78 24.62
CA TYR A 81 2.05 5.94 25.54
C TYR A 81 2.46 7.41 25.70
N ALA A 82 2.66 8.12 24.58
CA ALA A 82 3.03 9.53 24.58
C ALA A 82 1.96 10.40 25.26
N SER A 83 0.68 10.14 24.97
CA SER A 83 -0.45 10.85 25.56
C SER A 83 -0.53 10.65 27.08
N ASN A 84 -0.39 9.40 27.55
CA ASN A 84 -0.40 9.11 28.98
C ASN A 84 0.78 9.75 29.71
N LYS A 85 1.99 9.67 29.14
CA LYS A 85 3.19 10.29 29.74
C LYS A 85 3.08 11.82 29.76
N HIS A 86 2.59 12.44 28.68
CA HIS A 86 2.30 13.87 28.66
C HIS A 86 1.29 14.24 29.75
N ARG A 87 0.15 13.53 29.84
CA ARG A 87 -0.89 13.77 30.85
C ARG A 87 -0.34 13.65 32.28
N LYS A 88 0.47 12.63 32.57
CA LYS A 88 1.16 12.44 33.86
C LYS A 88 1.95 13.68 34.24
N TYR A 89 2.86 14.13 33.38
CA TYR A 89 3.75 15.23 33.69
C TYR A 89 3.08 16.59 33.68
N THR A 90 2.08 16.80 32.81
CA THR A 90 1.25 18.00 32.84
C THR A 90 0.51 18.11 34.17
N THR A 91 -0.09 17.03 34.67
CA THR A 91 -0.76 17.03 35.98
C THR A 91 0.20 17.26 37.15
N LEU A 92 1.40 16.69 37.10
CA LEU A 92 2.42 16.92 38.13
C LEU A 92 3.00 18.34 38.10
N SER A 93 2.94 19.01 36.94
CA SER A 93 3.45 20.38 36.75
C SER A 93 2.44 21.49 37.07
N ASP A 94 1.14 21.17 37.13
CA ASP A 94 0.07 22.16 37.35
C ASP A 94 -0.80 21.76 38.56
N PRO A 95 -0.69 22.49 39.70
CA PRO A 95 -1.52 22.27 40.88
C PRO A 95 -3.03 22.46 40.66
N GLY A 96 -3.43 23.17 39.60
CA GLY A 96 -4.83 23.40 39.23
C GLY A 96 -5.43 22.37 38.28
N SER A 97 -4.61 21.41 37.81
CA SER A 97 -5.05 20.39 36.87
C SER A 97 -5.98 19.37 37.54
N LYS A 98 -6.88 18.77 36.75
CA LYS A 98 -7.73 17.68 37.26
C LYS A 98 -6.84 16.53 37.73
N PRO A 99 -7.07 15.99 38.95
CA PRO A 99 -6.32 14.85 39.44
C PRO A 99 -6.47 13.67 38.48
N LEU A 100 -5.41 12.85 38.40
CA LEU A 100 -5.42 11.64 37.60
C LEU A 100 -6.51 10.70 38.13
N GLU A 101 -7.20 10.04 37.20
CA GLU A 101 -8.25 9.08 37.51
C GLU A 101 -7.69 7.86 38.28
N GLU A 102 -8.54 7.24 39.10
CA GLU A 102 -8.19 6.01 39.80
C GLU A 102 -7.82 4.91 38.79
N GLY A 103 -6.71 4.21 39.02
CA GLY A 103 -6.16 3.22 38.08
C GLY A 103 -5.35 3.81 36.90
N PHE A 104 -5.09 5.12 36.86
CA PHE A 104 -4.24 5.73 35.82
C PHE A 104 -2.84 5.12 35.79
N SER A 105 -2.26 4.80 36.95
CA SER A 105 -0.94 4.16 37.03
C SER A 105 -0.89 2.84 36.25
N ASP A 106 -1.95 2.03 36.32
CA ASP A 106 -2.04 0.77 35.58
C ASP A 106 -2.18 1.01 34.08
N LYS A 107 -2.96 2.03 33.67
CA LYS A 107 -3.08 2.44 32.26
C LYS A 107 -1.75 2.94 31.70
N GLU A 108 -1.01 3.72 32.47
CA GLU A 108 0.31 4.24 32.10
C GLU A 108 1.29 3.08 31.89
N LYS A 109 1.39 2.18 32.88
CA LYS A 109 2.22 0.97 32.80
C LYS A 109 1.85 0.11 31.59
N GLN A 110 0.56 -0.20 31.40
CA GLN A 110 0.10 -1.01 30.27
C GLN A 110 0.44 -0.35 28.92
N SER A 111 0.27 0.96 28.81
CA SER A 111 0.62 1.69 27.57
C SER A 111 2.13 1.64 27.30
N SER A 112 2.98 1.73 28.32
CA SER A 112 4.44 1.61 28.19
C SER A 112 4.88 0.21 27.75
N GLU A 113 4.27 -0.83 28.33
CA GLU A 113 4.55 -2.24 28.00
C GLU A 113 4.13 -2.60 26.57
N LYS A 114 3.06 -1.99 26.04
CA LYS A 114 2.56 -2.22 24.69
C LYS A 114 3.47 -1.67 23.58
N VAL A 115 4.32 -0.69 23.85
CA VAL A 115 5.17 -0.08 22.81
C VAL A 115 6.26 -1.03 22.32
N TYR A 116 6.88 -1.81 23.21
CA TYR A 116 7.95 -2.74 22.84
C TYR A 116 7.51 -3.79 21.80
N PRO A 117 6.43 -4.58 22.03
CA PRO A 117 5.96 -5.53 21.03
C PRO A 117 5.47 -4.85 19.74
N ALA A 118 5.03 -3.59 19.81
CA ALA A 118 4.58 -2.85 18.63
C ALA A 118 5.71 -2.55 17.63
N PHE A 119 6.99 -2.60 18.02
CA PHE A 119 8.12 -2.50 17.07
C PHE A 119 8.14 -3.64 16.04
N GLU A 120 7.57 -4.80 16.37
CA GLU A 120 7.37 -5.87 15.39
C GLU A 120 6.50 -5.38 14.21
N LYS A 121 5.41 -4.67 14.52
CA LYS A 121 4.52 -4.09 13.52
C LYS A 121 5.20 -2.98 12.71
N GLN A 122 6.03 -2.17 13.35
CA GLN A 122 6.88 -1.19 12.65
C GLN A 122 7.81 -1.86 11.62
N ASN A 123 8.53 -2.92 12.04
CA ASN A 123 9.43 -3.64 11.15
C ASN A 123 8.64 -4.28 9.98
N MET A 124 7.49 -4.89 10.27
CA MET A 124 6.62 -5.49 9.26
C MET A 124 6.14 -4.45 8.23
N ALA A 125 5.68 -3.27 8.69
CA ALA A 125 5.30 -2.17 7.80
C ALA A 125 6.47 -1.74 6.90
N SER A 126 7.66 -1.50 7.48
CA SER A 126 8.85 -1.08 6.73
C SER A 126 9.28 -2.13 5.69
N SER A 127 9.27 -3.42 6.05
CA SER A 127 9.58 -4.52 5.13
C SER A 127 8.57 -4.69 4.00
N LEU A 128 7.27 -4.58 4.29
CA LEU A 128 6.22 -4.66 3.27
C LEU A 128 6.35 -3.52 2.25
N LEU A 129 6.54 -2.28 2.73
CA LEU A 129 6.74 -1.12 1.87
C LEU A 129 8.01 -1.24 1.01
N GLN A 130 9.10 -1.73 1.60
CA GLN A 130 10.32 -2.04 0.86
C GLN A 130 10.06 -3.05 -0.27
N SER A 131 9.28 -4.10 0.00
CA SER A 131 9.05 -5.19 -0.96
C SER A 131 8.26 -4.75 -2.20
N ILE A 132 7.41 -3.73 -2.07
CA ILE A 132 6.63 -3.15 -3.16
C ILE A 132 7.28 -1.88 -3.75
N GLY A 133 8.48 -1.51 -3.31
CA GLY A 133 9.18 -0.31 -3.81
C GLY A 133 8.63 1.02 -3.28
N ALA A 134 7.78 1.01 -2.25
CA ALA A 134 7.21 2.20 -1.63
C ALA A 134 8.22 2.89 -0.68
N PHE A 135 9.34 3.39 -1.22
CA PHE A 135 10.45 3.94 -0.43
C PHE A 135 10.09 5.21 0.36
N GLU A 136 9.25 6.08 -0.20
CA GLU A 136 8.85 7.32 0.48
C GLU A 136 7.95 7.05 1.72
N PRO A 137 6.86 6.26 1.62
CA PRO A 137 6.13 5.82 2.82
C PRO A 137 7.03 5.08 3.83
N LYS A 138 7.95 4.24 3.36
CA LYS A 138 8.88 3.52 4.24
C LYS A 138 9.74 4.49 5.07
N LYS A 139 10.29 5.54 4.45
CA LYS A 139 11.06 6.56 5.16
C LYS A 139 10.25 7.17 6.30
N CYS A 140 8.96 7.45 6.10
CA CYS A 140 8.10 7.95 7.17
C CYS A 140 7.97 6.95 8.32
N VAL A 141 7.81 5.65 8.03
CA VAL A 141 7.75 4.59 9.05
C VAL A 141 9.07 4.53 9.85
N ASP A 142 10.21 4.62 9.18
CA ASP A 142 11.53 4.59 9.82
C ASP A 142 11.79 5.87 10.64
N SER A 143 11.43 7.06 10.14
CA SER A 143 11.52 8.31 10.91
C SER A 143 10.59 8.30 12.14
N TYR A 144 9.40 7.72 12.03
CA TYR A 144 8.49 7.57 13.16
C TYR A 144 9.10 6.67 14.24
N LYS A 145 9.78 5.58 13.84
CA LYS A 145 10.54 4.71 14.75
C LYS A 145 11.64 5.46 15.47
N GLU A 146 12.45 6.25 14.76
CA GLU A 146 13.54 7.03 15.35
C GLU A 146 13.00 8.01 16.40
N LYS A 147 11.93 8.74 16.08
CA LYS A 147 11.28 9.67 17.01
C LYS A 147 10.64 8.99 18.21
N THR A 148 10.11 7.78 18.01
CA THR A 148 9.61 6.95 19.11
C THR A 148 10.73 6.54 20.07
N VAL A 149 11.90 6.17 19.54
CA VAL A 149 13.07 5.83 20.37
C VAL A 149 13.58 7.07 21.10
N GLU A 150 13.64 8.23 20.44
CA GLU A 150 13.98 9.52 21.07
C GLU A 150 13.05 9.84 22.24
N LEU A 151 11.73 9.72 22.03
CA LEU A 151 10.73 9.92 23.08
C LEU A 151 10.94 8.99 24.28
N ARG A 152 11.17 7.70 24.02
CA ARG A 152 11.36 6.71 25.09
C ARG A 152 12.63 6.97 25.87
N LYS A 153 13.75 7.29 25.20
CA LYS A 153 15.01 7.66 25.86
C LYS A 153 14.81 8.87 26.77
N LEU A 154 14.21 9.94 26.23
CA LEU A 154 13.90 11.15 26.99
C LEU A 154 13.10 10.85 28.28
N ILE A 155 12.08 10.00 28.18
CA ILE A 155 11.24 9.66 29.34
C ILE A 155 11.99 8.76 30.33
N ILE A 156 12.73 7.77 29.85
CA ILE A 156 13.51 6.86 30.72
C ILE A 156 14.57 7.67 31.47
N ASP A 157 15.37 8.48 30.76
CA ASP A 157 16.44 9.28 31.34
C ASP A 157 15.90 10.21 32.45
N PHE A 158 14.71 10.78 32.23
CA PHE A 158 14.01 11.58 33.24
C PHE A 158 13.56 10.74 34.44
N GLU A 159 12.92 9.59 34.21
CA GLU A 159 12.40 8.70 35.28
C GLU A 159 13.51 8.01 36.08
N THR A 160 14.69 7.82 35.50
CA THR A 160 15.85 7.21 36.16
C THR A 160 16.80 8.23 36.81
N SER A 161 16.55 9.53 36.65
CA SER A 161 17.38 10.55 37.29
C SER A 161 17.20 10.51 38.82
N ASP A 162 18.29 10.53 39.59
CA ASP A 162 18.28 10.48 41.06
C ASP A 162 17.62 11.71 41.73
N GLU A 163 17.32 12.74 40.94
CA GLU A 163 16.71 13.98 41.43
C GLU A 163 15.19 13.85 41.46
N SER A 164 14.60 13.99 42.63
CA SER A 164 13.14 14.02 42.80
C SER A 164 12.51 15.06 41.86
N PRO A 165 11.48 14.67 41.07
CA PRO A 165 10.89 15.55 40.06
C PRO A 165 10.25 16.77 40.74
N ASN A 166 10.74 17.96 40.43
CA ASN A 166 10.12 19.23 40.83
C ASN A 166 9.13 19.70 39.75
N THR A 167 8.25 20.64 40.11
CA THR A 167 7.20 21.15 39.23
C THR A 167 7.74 21.73 37.92
N GLU A 168 8.88 22.41 37.97
CA GLU A 168 9.51 23.06 36.81
C GLU A 168 10.09 22.04 35.81
N LYS A 169 10.77 21.00 36.32
CA LYS A 169 11.25 19.87 35.51
C LYS A 169 10.10 19.07 34.91
N CYS A 170 8.99 18.89 35.65
CA CYS A 170 7.77 18.27 35.12
C CYS A 170 7.15 19.09 33.97
N LYS A 171 7.25 20.42 34.04
CA LYS A 171 6.80 21.31 32.96
C LYS A 171 7.73 21.26 31.74
N GLU A 172 9.02 21.16 31.96
CA GLU A 172 10.00 21.06 30.87
C GLU A 172 9.84 19.73 30.10
N ILE A 173 9.74 18.61 30.82
CA ILE A 173 9.57 17.29 30.21
C ILE A 173 8.22 17.18 29.49
N SER A 174 7.13 17.72 30.05
CA SER A 174 5.81 17.69 29.40
C SER A 174 5.82 18.46 28.07
N GLY A 175 6.47 19.62 28.02
CA GLY A 175 6.67 20.40 26.79
C GLY A 175 7.55 19.71 25.76
N LYS A 176 8.62 19.02 26.18
CA LYS A 176 9.45 18.20 25.27
C LYS A 176 8.66 17.02 24.69
N ILE A 177 7.86 16.35 25.51
CA ILE A 177 6.97 15.25 25.06
C ILE A 177 5.95 15.79 24.05
N GLU A 178 5.34 16.95 24.32
CA GLU A 178 4.38 17.59 23.41
C GLU A 178 5.02 17.89 22.05
N LYS A 179 6.23 18.45 22.05
CA LYS A 179 6.97 18.71 20.81
C LYS A 179 7.21 17.44 20.00
N ILE A 180 7.73 16.38 20.61
CA ILE A 180 7.96 15.11 19.91
C ILE A 180 6.64 14.49 19.43
N ARG A 181 5.56 14.61 20.21
CA ARG A 181 4.23 14.14 19.78
C ARG A 181 3.73 14.87 18.53
N ASN A 182 3.88 16.19 18.46
CA ASN A 182 3.51 16.97 17.28
C ASN A 182 4.36 16.56 16.05
N GLU A 183 5.66 16.27 16.26
CA GLU A 183 6.53 15.73 15.21
C GLU A 183 6.06 14.34 14.74
N LEU A 184 5.68 13.45 15.66
CA LEU A 184 5.13 12.13 15.35
C LEU A 184 3.81 12.24 14.56
N ASP A 185 2.90 13.13 14.94
CA ASP A 185 1.66 13.37 14.22
C ASP A 185 1.93 13.92 12.80
N THR A 186 2.90 14.83 12.66
CA THR A 186 3.33 15.33 11.33
C THR A 186 3.88 14.21 10.45
N ILE A 187 4.70 13.31 11.00
CA ILE A 187 5.24 12.16 10.26
C ILE A 187 4.11 11.19 9.86
N LYS A 188 3.15 10.96 10.76
CA LYS A 188 1.97 10.10 10.51
C LYS A 188 1.11 10.65 9.38
N ASP A 189 0.83 11.95 9.38
CA ASP A 189 0.05 12.60 8.31
C ASP A 189 0.81 12.58 6.98
N SER A 190 2.14 12.78 7.03
CA SER A 190 3.01 12.62 5.85
C SER A 190 2.92 11.20 5.30
N PHE A 191 2.99 10.18 6.16
CA PHE A 191 2.82 8.78 5.77
C PHE A 191 1.48 8.53 5.07
N PHE A 192 0.37 9.01 5.63
CA PHE A 192 -0.96 8.84 5.02
C PHE A 192 -1.06 9.46 3.63
N ASN A 193 -0.49 10.67 3.46
CA ASN A 193 -0.43 11.30 2.14
C ASN A 193 0.42 10.48 1.16
N LYS A 194 1.60 10.00 1.59
CA LYS A 194 2.48 9.21 0.73
C LYS A 194 1.92 7.85 0.35
N ILE A 195 1.16 7.21 1.23
CA ILE A 195 0.43 5.96 0.91
C ILE A 195 -0.64 6.22 -0.16
N ARG A 196 -1.39 7.33 -0.04
CA ARG A 196 -2.38 7.71 -1.06
C ARG A 196 -1.70 8.00 -2.40
N ASP A 197 -0.64 8.80 -2.40
CA ASP A 197 0.10 9.15 -3.62
C ASP A 197 0.65 7.89 -4.31
N PHE A 198 1.22 6.96 -3.54
CA PHE A 198 1.75 5.70 -4.05
C PHE A 198 0.65 4.80 -4.61
N LYS A 199 -0.52 4.73 -3.94
CA LYS A 199 -1.69 4.01 -4.46
C LYS A 199 -2.12 4.54 -5.84
N ASP A 200 -2.14 5.86 -6.00
CA ASP A 200 -2.49 6.50 -7.27
C ASP A 200 -1.42 6.23 -8.36
N GLU A 201 -0.15 6.12 -7.97
CA GLU A 201 0.93 5.72 -8.86
C GLU A 201 0.77 4.26 -9.34
N ILE A 202 0.51 3.32 -8.43
CA ILE A 202 0.25 1.91 -8.79
C ILE A 202 -0.94 1.84 -9.77
N LYS A 203 -2.00 2.66 -9.57
CA LYS A 203 -3.16 2.70 -10.47
C LYS A 203 -2.82 3.16 -11.89
N LYS A 204 -1.83 4.04 -12.07
CA LYS A 204 -1.39 4.53 -13.40
C LYS A 204 -0.57 3.51 -14.19
N GLN A 205 -0.10 2.44 -13.54
CA GLN A 205 0.69 1.39 -14.18
C GLN A 205 -0.17 0.29 -14.85
N ILE A 206 -1.49 0.34 -14.64
CA ILE A 206 -2.51 -0.48 -15.33
C ILE A 206 -2.90 0.16 -16.65
#